data_AF-A0A5C7R4G5-F1
#
_entry.id   AF-A0A5C7R4G5-F1
#
_cell.length_a   1.000
_cell.length_b   1.000
_cell.length_c   1.000
_cell.angle_alpha   90.00
_cell.angle_beta   90.00
_cell.angle_gamma   90.00
#
_symmetry.space_group_name_H-M   'P 1'
#
loop_
_entity.id
_entity.type
_entity.pdbx_description
1 polymer ?
#
loop_
_entity_poly.entity_id
_entity_poly.type
_entity_poly.pdbx_seq_one_letter_code
_entity_poly.pdbx_strand_id
1 'polypeptide(L)'
;MHIRDWPEHERPREKLLARGPGALSDAELLALFLGSGTAGRDAVASARDLLAGHGGLRALLDRTPKALTRLRGIGDARACLLAAALELGHRHLAAQLERGEAMADPAAAGRYFAQRLRGRPREVFAALYLDTRHRALGFEELFQGSIDGAEVHPRVLVER
;
A
#
# COMPACT_ATOMS: atom_id res chain seq x y z
N MET A 1 -22.12 -13.12 15.90
CA MET A 1 -21.24 -14.30 16.02
C MET A 1 -19.82 -13.78 16.17
N HIS A 2 -19.06 -14.24 17.14
CA HIS A 2 -17.67 -13.81 17.29
C HIS A 2 -16.78 -14.59 16.32
N ILE A 3 -15.67 -14.00 15.87
CA ILE A 3 -14.71 -14.69 14.97
C ILE A 3 -14.19 -15.99 15.59
N ARG A 4 -14.12 -16.08 16.92
CA ARG A 4 -13.72 -17.30 17.65
C ARG A 4 -14.69 -18.46 17.44
N ASP A 5 -15.93 -18.18 17.04
CA ASP A 5 -16.96 -19.18 16.80
C ASP A 5 -16.92 -19.71 15.35
N TRP A 6 -16.14 -19.08 14.47
CA TRP A 6 -15.99 -19.52 13.09
C TRP A 6 -15.16 -20.82 13.03
N PRO A 7 -15.37 -21.64 11.98
CA PRO A 7 -14.45 -22.72 11.66
C PRO A 7 -13.01 -22.20 11.64
N GLU A 8 -12.08 -22.94 12.23
CA GLU A 8 -10.71 -22.46 12.44
C GLU A 8 -10.03 -21.99 11.14
N HIS A 9 -10.28 -22.68 10.02
CA HIS A 9 -9.74 -22.35 8.70
C HIS A 9 -10.35 -21.10 8.05
N GLU A 10 -11.48 -20.58 8.57
CA GLU A 10 -12.10 -19.33 8.12
C GLU A 10 -11.69 -18.14 9.00
N ARG A 11 -11.04 -18.38 10.15
CA ARG A 11 -10.58 -17.30 11.01
C ARG A 11 -9.41 -16.58 10.34
N PRO A 12 -9.40 -15.23 10.27
CA PRO A 12 -8.42 -14.50 9.46
C PRO A 12 -6.94 -14.79 9.79
N ARG A 13 -6.59 -14.97 11.06
CA ARG A 13 -5.19 -15.21 11.47
C ARG A 13 -4.73 -16.60 11.04
N GLU A 14 -5.55 -17.59 11.31
CA GLU A 14 -5.34 -19.00 11.02
C GLU A 14 -5.33 -19.23 9.50
N LYS A 15 -6.27 -18.62 8.78
CA LYS A 15 -6.32 -18.61 7.31
C LYS A 15 -5.07 -17.97 6.69
N LEU A 16 -4.58 -16.86 7.27
CA LEU A 16 -3.33 -16.22 6.82
C LEU A 16 -2.13 -17.14 7.01
N LEU A 17 -2.02 -17.81 8.16
CA LEU A 17 -0.92 -18.74 8.44
C LEU A 17 -0.98 -19.98 7.54
N ALA A 18 -2.18 -20.49 7.25
CA ALA A 18 -2.35 -21.72 6.47
C ALA A 18 -2.27 -21.50 4.95
N ARG A 19 -2.76 -20.37 4.44
CA ARG A 19 -2.95 -20.12 2.99
C ARG A 19 -2.27 -18.84 2.48
N GLY A 20 -1.62 -18.09 3.36
CA GLY A 20 -0.96 -16.84 3.03
C GLY A 20 -1.93 -15.65 2.92
N PRO A 21 -1.39 -14.42 2.81
CA PRO A 21 -2.19 -13.20 2.79
C PRO A 21 -3.10 -13.08 1.56
N GLY A 22 -2.73 -13.69 0.42
CA GLY A 22 -3.53 -13.65 -0.81
C GLY A 22 -4.86 -14.40 -0.73
N ALA A 23 -5.05 -15.26 0.27
CA ALA A 23 -6.32 -15.97 0.49
C ALA A 23 -7.36 -15.13 1.25
N LEU A 24 -6.95 -14.00 1.83
CA LEU A 24 -7.82 -13.12 2.60
C LEU A 24 -8.44 -12.07 1.70
N SER A 25 -9.71 -11.75 1.95
CA SER A 25 -10.35 -10.56 1.42
C SER A 25 -9.81 -9.28 2.09
N ASP A 26 -10.02 -8.14 1.45
CA ASP A 26 -9.68 -6.81 2.01
C ASP A 26 -10.27 -6.61 3.42
N ALA A 27 -11.49 -7.10 3.65
CA ALA A 27 -12.16 -7.01 4.95
C ALA A 27 -11.45 -7.88 6.01
N GLU A 28 -11.01 -9.08 5.65
CA GLU A 28 -10.25 -9.96 6.55
C GLU A 28 -8.86 -9.39 6.85
N LEU A 29 -8.17 -8.84 5.85
CA LEU A 29 -6.88 -8.16 6.04
C LEU A 29 -7.02 -6.97 6.99
N LEU A 30 -8.01 -6.10 6.74
CA LEU A 30 -8.25 -4.93 7.60
C LEU A 30 -8.65 -5.35 9.02
N ALA A 31 -9.44 -6.42 9.18
CA ALA A 31 -9.87 -6.92 10.49
C ALA A 31 -8.68 -7.35 11.38
N LEU A 32 -7.58 -7.84 10.80
CA LEU A 32 -6.36 -8.16 11.54
C LEU A 32 -5.77 -6.94 12.25
N PHE A 33 -5.84 -5.77 11.62
CA PHE A 33 -5.37 -4.50 12.19
C PHE A 33 -6.38 -3.88 13.17
N LEU A 34 -7.68 -4.12 12.96
CA LEU A 34 -8.71 -3.66 13.90
C LEU A 34 -8.63 -4.45 15.22
N GLY A 35 -8.31 -5.75 15.18
CA GLY A 35 -8.12 -6.63 16.34
C GLY A 35 -9.41 -7.03 17.06
N SER A 36 -10.37 -6.11 17.16
CA SER A 36 -11.72 -6.35 17.69
C SER A 36 -12.77 -5.53 16.97
N GLY A 37 -13.99 -6.07 16.89
CA GLY A 37 -15.13 -5.36 16.32
C GLY A 37 -15.70 -4.29 17.23
N THR A 38 -16.72 -3.57 16.75
CA THR A 38 -17.50 -2.60 17.53
C THR A 38 -18.67 -3.28 18.25
N ALA A 39 -19.33 -2.60 19.19
CA ALA A 39 -20.50 -3.16 19.90
C ALA A 39 -21.50 -3.83 18.94
N GLY A 40 -21.71 -5.14 19.12
CA GLY A 40 -22.62 -5.97 18.33
C GLY A 40 -22.10 -6.45 16.96
N ARG A 41 -20.86 -6.14 16.56
CA ARG A 41 -20.25 -6.57 15.30
C ARG A 41 -18.86 -7.17 15.55
N ASP A 42 -18.50 -8.19 14.77
CA ASP A 42 -17.13 -8.70 14.77
C ASP A 42 -16.18 -7.81 13.94
N ALA A 43 -14.88 -8.08 14.03
CA ALA A 43 -13.87 -7.26 13.36
C ALA A 43 -13.98 -7.30 11.82
N VAL A 44 -14.38 -8.43 11.24
CA VAL A 44 -14.54 -8.59 9.79
C VAL A 44 -15.78 -7.85 9.31
N ALA A 45 -16.87 -7.92 10.05
CA ALA A 45 -18.08 -7.13 9.78
C ALA A 45 -17.80 -5.62 9.88
N SER A 46 -17.11 -5.17 10.93
CA SER A 46 -16.70 -3.77 11.08
C SER A 46 -15.78 -3.31 9.95
N ALA A 47 -14.82 -4.15 9.53
CA ALA A 47 -13.95 -3.85 8.39
C ALA A 47 -14.75 -3.75 7.08
N ARG A 48 -15.70 -4.65 6.85
CA ARG A 48 -16.56 -4.62 5.66
C ARG A 48 -17.40 -3.34 5.59
N ASP A 49 -17.98 -2.91 6.71
CA ASP A 49 -18.74 -1.65 6.79
C ASP A 49 -17.85 -0.44 6.51
N LEU A 50 -16.62 -0.43 7.05
CA LEU A 50 -15.64 0.64 6.78
C LEU A 50 -15.29 0.72 5.30
N LEU A 51 -15.01 -0.41 4.66
CA LEU A 51 -14.68 -0.45 3.23
C LEU A 51 -15.86 0.03 2.38
N ALA A 52 -17.08 -0.46 2.65
CA ALA A 52 -18.28 -0.06 1.92
C ALA A 52 -18.58 1.44 2.08
N GLY A 53 -18.43 1.99 3.30
CA GLY A 53 -18.72 3.39 3.59
C GLY A 53 -17.67 4.39 3.08
N HIS A 54 -16.47 3.94 2.70
CA HIS A 54 -15.34 4.84 2.40
C HIS A 54 -14.66 4.59 1.05
N GLY A 55 -15.28 3.81 0.15
CA GLY A 55 -14.79 3.62 -1.22
C GLY A 55 -13.76 2.50 -1.39
N GLY A 56 -13.82 1.47 -0.54
CA GLY A 56 -12.93 0.31 -0.59
C GLY A 56 -11.57 0.54 0.08
N LEU A 57 -10.68 -0.44 -0.07
CA LEU A 57 -9.43 -0.50 0.69
C LEU A 57 -8.49 0.65 0.35
N ARG A 58 -8.34 0.94 -0.95
CA ARG A 58 -7.45 2.00 -1.44
C ARG A 58 -7.85 3.38 -0.90
N ALA A 59 -9.11 3.76 -1.10
CA ALA A 59 -9.62 5.07 -0.67
C ALA A 59 -9.60 5.25 0.85
N LEU A 60 -9.73 4.15 1.61
CA LEU A 60 -9.55 4.16 3.05
C LEU A 60 -8.09 4.41 3.43
N LEU A 61 -7.16 3.66 2.85
CA LEU A 61 -5.74 3.67 3.21
C LEU A 61 -4.95 4.88 2.66
N ASP A 62 -5.45 5.57 1.64
CA ASP A 62 -4.86 6.81 1.13
C ASP A 62 -5.11 8.02 2.07
N ARG A 63 -5.90 7.85 3.13
CA ARG A 63 -6.16 8.89 4.13
C ARG A 63 -4.96 9.07 5.06
N THR A 64 -4.75 10.31 5.51
CA THR A 64 -3.77 10.58 6.56
C THR A 64 -4.15 9.88 7.87
N PRO A 65 -3.19 9.57 8.76
CA PRO A 65 -3.49 8.95 10.05
C PRO A 65 -4.55 9.74 10.85
N LYS A 66 -4.46 11.07 10.83
CA LYS A 66 -5.42 11.97 11.49
C LYS A 66 -6.82 11.96 10.85
N ALA A 67 -6.93 11.66 9.56
CA ALA A 67 -8.21 11.47 8.89
C ALA A 67 -8.82 10.10 9.21
N LEU A 68 -7.98 9.06 9.37
CA LEU A 68 -8.41 7.74 9.81
C LEU A 68 -9.00 7.75 11.22
N THR A 69 -8.47 8.56 12.14
CA THR A 69 -8.98 8.63 13.53
C THR A 69 -10.40 9.19 13.65
N ARG A 70 -10.90 9.85 12.60
CA ARG A 70 -12.27 10.36 12.52
C ARG A 70 -13.28 9.28 12.14
N LEU A 71 -12.81 8.11 11.73
CA LEU A 71 -13.66 7.01 11.30
C LEU A 71 -14.13 6.19 12.50
N ARG A 72 -15.41 5.84 12.51
CA ARG A 72 -16.00 5.05 13.59
C ARG A 72 -15.26 3.71 13.72
N GLY A 73 -14.75 3.42 14.92
CA GLY A 73 -14.01 2.19 15.19
C GLY A 73 -12.52 2.25 14.81
N ILE A 74 -11.99 3.40 14.37
CA ILE A 74 -10.55 3.61 14.18
C ILE A 74 -10.12 4.74 15.12
N GLY A 75 -9.58 4.37 16.28
CA GLY A 75 -8.89 5.32 17.17
C GLY A 75 -7.40 5.44 16.85
N ASP A 76 -6.69 6.26 17.61
CA ASP A 76 -5.26 6.55 17.40
C ASP A 76 -4.41 5.29 17.23
N ALA A 77 -4.59 4.29 18.09
CA ALA A 77 -3.83 3.05 18.04
C ALA A 77 -4.00 2.31 16.70
N ARG A 78 -5.23 2.19 16.20
CA ARG A 78 -5.53 1.49 14.94
C ARG A 78 -5.06 2.29 13.72
N ALA A 79 -5.19 3.62 13.77
CA ALA A 79 -4.69 4.50 12.71
C ALA A 79 -3.15 4.46 12.61
N CYS A 80 -2.45 4.54 13.73
CA CYS A 80 -0.99 4.39 13.78
C CYS A 80 -0.53 3.04 13.27
N LEU A 81 -1.22 1.95 13.65
CA LEU A 81 -0.90 0.60 13.20
C LEU A 81 -1.02 0.45 11.68
N LEU A 82 -2.12 0.96 11.09
CA LEU A 82 -2.33 0.93 9.64
C LEU A 82 -1.30 1.77 8.89
N ALA A 83 -1.02 2.98 9.36
CA ALA A 83 -0.02 3.86 8.76
C ALA A 83 1.38 3.23 8.81
N ALA A 84 1.76 2.64 9.94
CA ALA A 84 3.02 1.95 10.11
C ALA A 84 3.11 0.70 9.19
N ALA A 85 2.02 -0.06 9.04
CA ALA A 85 1.99 -1.23 8.17
C ALA A 85 2.21 -0.84 6.69
N LEU A 86 1.60 0.26 6.23
CA LEU A 86 1.78 0.77 4.88
C LEU A 86 3.21 1.24 4.64
N GLU A 87 3.78 1.99 5.60
CA GLU A 87 5.16 2.45 5.54
C GLU A 87 6.15 1.28 5.55
N LEU A 88 5.91 0.24 6.37
CA LEU A 88 6.71 -0.98 6.36
C LEU A 88 6.64 -1.68 5.01
N GLY A 89 5.45 -1.80 4.42
CA GLY A 89 5.28 -2.34 3.07
C GLY A 89 6.03 -1.52 2.02
N HIS A 90 5.93 -0.19 2.09
CA HIS A 90 6.66 0.72 1.20
C HIS A 90 8.17 0.54 1.32
N ARG A 91 8.72 0.54 2.55
CA ARG A 91 10.16 0.32 2.81
C ARG A 91 10.63 -1.06 2.41
N HIS A 92 9.83 -2.10 2.67
CA HIS A 92 10.19 -3.47 2.29
C HIS A 92 10.37 -3.60 0.78
N LEU A 93 9.42 -3.06 0.02
CA LEU A 93 9.48 -3.08 -1.44
C LEU A 93 10.63 -2.19 -1.94
N ALA A 94 10.82 -0.99 -1.38
CA ALA A 94 11.95 -0.13 -1.71
C ALA A 94 13.32 -0.80 -1.44
N ALA A 95 13.45 -1.55 -0.33
CA ALA A 95 14.68 -2.23 0.06
C ALA A 95 15.01 -3.47 -0.80
N GLN A 96 14.04 -4.12 -1.44
CA GLN A 96 14.32 -5.17 -2.44
C GLN A 96 15.06 -4.57 -3.63
N LEU A 97 14.72 -3.34 -3.98
CA LEU A 97 15.27 -2.65 -5.14
C LEU A 97 16.65 -2.06 -4.86
N GLU A 98 16.94 -1.68 -3.61
CA GLU A 98 18.29 -1.25 -3.17
C GLU A 98 19.29 -2.41 -3.10
N ARG A 99 18.83 -3.66 -2.94
CA ARG A 99 19.71 -4.84 -2.88
C ARG A 99 20.31 -5.25 -4.23
N GLY A 100 20.06 -4.48 -5.28
CA GLY A 100 20.54 -4.78 -6.61
C GLY A 100 19.93 -6.07 -7.17
N GLU A 101 18.68 -6.38 -6.82
CA GLU A 101 17.91 -7.31 -7.63
C GLU A 101 17.73 -6.70 -9.02
N ALA A 102 18.02 -7.49 -10.04
CA ALA A 102 17.82 -7.07 -11.41
C ALA A 102 16.33 -6.82 -11.65
N MET A 103 16.00 -5.68 -12.25
CA MET A 103 14.71 -5.49 -12.88
C MET A 103 14.62 -6.46 -14.07
N ALA A 104 14.00 -7.60 -13.79
CA ALA A 104 13.92 -8.70 -14.74
C ALA A 104 12.91 -8.43 -15.87
N ASP A 105 11.93 -7.55 -15.63
CA ASP A 105 10.86 -7.27 -16.59
C ASP A 105 10.25 -5.86 -16.43
N PRO A 106 9.52 -5.35 -17.45
CA PRO A 106 8.82 -4.07 -17.39
C PRO A 106 7.75 -3.98 -16.30
N ALA A 107 7.17 -5.09 -15.86
CA ALA A 107 6.17 -5.08 -14.78
C ALA A 107 6.82 -4.81 -13.42
N ALA A 108 8.05 -5.29 -13.20
CA ALA A 108 8.86 -4.95 -12.04
C ALA A 108 9.19 -3.45 -12.01
N ALA A 109 9.56 -2.87 -13.16
CA ALA A 109 9.73 -1.43 -13.32
C ALA A 109 8.41 -0.67 -13.05
N GLY A 110 7.30 -1.13 -13.61
CA GLY A 110 5.98 -0.54 -13.36
C GLY A 110 5.59 -0.55 -11.89
N ARG A 111 5.82 -1.67 -11.17
CA ARG A 111 5.59 -1.76 -9.72
C ARG A 111 6.46 -0.77 -8.94
N TYR A 112 7.74 -0.63 -9.33
CA TYR A 112 8.66 0.34 -8.74
C TYR A 112 8.15 1.77 -8.86
N PHE A 113 7.89 2.22 -10.09
CA PHE A 113 7.44 3.59 -10.34
C PHE A 113 6.08 3.83 -9.70
N ALA A 114 5.17 2.87 -9.78
CA ALA A 114 3.87 2.98 -9.12
C ALA A 114 4.04 3.19 -7.62
N GLN A 115 4.89 2.45 -6.91
CA GLN A 115 5.08 2.65 -5.47
C GLN A 115 5.61 4.05 -5.11
N ARG A 116 6.52 4.59 -5.92
CA ARG A 116 7.18 5.86 -5.63
C ARG A 116 6.34 7.07 -6.05
N LEU A 117 5.53 6.93 -7.10
CA LEU A 117 4.76 8.02 -7.69
C LEU A 117 3.27 7.98 -7.34
N ARG A 118 2.70 6.87 -6.81
CA ARG A 118 1.23 6.75 -6.58
C ARG A 118 0.61 7.85 -5.73
N GLY A 119 1.37 8.38 -4.78
CA GLY A 119 0.91 9.40 -3.84
C GLY A 119 1.11 10.84 -4.34
N ARG A 120 1.67 11.04 -5.53
CA ARG A 120 1.95 12.38 -6.05
C ARG A 120 0.65 13.00 -6.57
N PRO A 121 0.32 14.24 -6.17
CA PRO A 121 -0.92 14.91 -6.57
C PRO A 121 -0.85 15.51 -7.99
N ARG A 122 0.30 15.41 -8.66
CA ARG A 122 0.59 15.95 -9.99
C ARG A 122 1.35 14.91 -10.79
N GLU A 123 1.33 15.03 -12.11
CA GLU A 123 2.15 14.19 -12.98
C GLU A 123 3.64 14.39 -12.69
N VAL A 124 4.41 13.31 -12.73
CA VAL A 124 5.85 13.32 -12.47
C VAL A 124 6.53 12.51 -13.55
N PHE A 125 7.53 13.11 -14.19
CA PHE A 125 8.49 12.38 -15.00
C PHE A 125 9.69 12.02 -14.13
N ALA A 126 9.97 10.72 -14.00
CA ALA A 126 11.06 10.23 -13.19
C ALA A 126 11.90 9.21 -13.97
N ALA A 127 13.19 9.15 -13.65
CA ALA A 127 14.12 8.17 -14.19
C ALA A 127 14.57 7.20 -13.10
N LEU A 128 14.72 5.94 -13.50
CA LEU A 128 15.42 4.91 -12.74
C LEU A 128 16.66 4.54 -13.52
N TYR A 129 17.83 4.84 -12.96
CA TYR A 129 19.12 4.51 -13.54
C TYR A 129 19.44 3.06 -13.21
N LEU A 130 19.91 2.30 -14.20
CA LEU A 130 20.22 0.88 -14.06
C LEU A 130 21.65 0.59 -14.50
N ASP A 131 22.29 -0.40 -13.89
CA ASP A 131 23.55 -0.95 -14.39
C ASP A 131 23.33 -1.97 -15.52
N THR A 132 24.43 -2.51 -16.08
CA THR A 132 24.39 -3.49 -17.17
C THR A 132 23.76 -4.84 -16.78
N ARG A 133 23.49 -5.07 -15.49
CA ARG A 133 22.77 -6.24 -14.97
C ARG A 133 21.33 -5.87 -14.59
N HIS A 134 20.83 -4.71 -15.04
CA HIS A 134 19.51 -4.17 -14.76
C HIS A 134 19.25 -3.89 -13.28
N ARG A 135 20.29 -3.62 -12.48
CA ARG A 135 20.16 -3.32 -11.06
C ARG A 135 20.04 -1.82 -10.87
N ALA A 136 19.19 -1.39 -9.94
CA ALA A 136 18.98 0.03 -9.65
C ALA A 136 20.26 0.70 -9.15
N LEU A 137 20.69 1.75 -9.85
CA LEU A 137 21.78 2.66 -9.47
C LEU A 137 21.23 3.88 -8.70
N GLY A 138 20.03 4.34 -9.07
CA GLY A 138 19.41 5.50 -8.44
C GLY A 138 18.07 5.85 -9.08
N PHE A 139 17.27 6.65 -8.38
CA PHE A 139 16.00 7.18 -8.89
C PHE A 139 15.94 8.68 -8.69
N GLU A 140 15.45 9.39 -9.69
CA GLU A 140 15.32 10.83 -9.69
C GLU A 140 13.99 11.25 -10.30
N GLU A 141 13.28 12.15 -9.62
CA GLU A 141 12.15 12.88 -10.20
C GLU A 141 12.72 14.06 -10.98
N LEU A 142 12.66 14.01 -12.30
CA LEU A 142 13.31 14.98 -13.17
C LEU A 142 12.38 16.17 -13.47
N PHE A 143 11.08 15.92 -13.60
CA PHE A 143 10.09 16.96 -13.86
C PHE A 143 8.81 16.72 -13.07
N GLN A 144 8.19 17.81 -12.62
CA GLN A 144 6.84 17.81 -12.07
C GLN A 144 5.94 18.61 -13.00
N GLY A 145 4.85 17.98 -13.42
CA GLY A 145 3.86 18.55 -14.31
C GLY A 145 2.66 19.17 -13.60
N SER A 146 1.61 19.37 -14.37
CA SER A 146 0.25 19.68 -13.92
C SER A 146 -0.51 18.40 -13.57
N ILE A 147 -1.84 18.47 -13.58
CA ILE A 147 -2.72 17.31 -13.42
C ILE A 147 -2.90 16.50 -14.72
N ASP A 148 -2.47 17.05 -15.87
CA ASP A 148 -2.77 16.55 -17.21
C ASP A 148 -1.56 16.52 -18.16
N GLY A 149 -0.36 16.84 -17.66
CA GLY A 149 0.86 16.75 -18.44
C GLY A 149 2.12 17.14 -17.66
N ALA A 150 3.25 16.51 -17.99
CA ALA A 150 4.58 16.99 -17.61
C ALA A 150 5.38 17.33 -18.88
N GLU A 151 5.87 18.57 -18.99
CA GLU A 151 6.78 18.96 -20.07
C GLU A 151 8.17 18.41 -19.78
N VAL A 152 8.74 17.69 -20.75
CA VAL A 152 10.03 17.02 -20.62
C VAL A 152 11.00 17.63 -21.62
N HIS A 153 12.12 18.14 -21.12
CA HIS A 153 13.18 18.67 -21.96
C HIS A 153 14.30 17.64 -22.11
N PRO A 154 14.53 17.07 -23.32
CA PRO A 154 15.53 16.03 -23.52
C PRO A 154 16.95 16.44 -23.11
N ARG A 155 17.30 17.72 -23.20
CA ARG A 155 18.62 18.23 -22.77
C ARG A 155 18.92 17.90 -21.31
N VAL A 156 17.95 18.08 -20.43
CA VAL A 156 18.10 17.82 -18.99
C VAL A 156 18.23 16.32 -18.73
N LEU A 157 17.60 15.47 -19.56
CA LEU A 157 17.73 14.02 -19.45
C LEU A 157 19.16 13.54 -19.75
N VAL A 158 19.84 14.18 -20.71
CA VAL A 158 21.18 13.78 -21.16
C VAL A 158 22.28 14.35 -20.26
N GLU A 159 21.98 15.40 -19.48
CA GLU A 159 22.90 15.99 -18.49
C GLU A 159 22.98 15.18 -17.17
N ARG A 160 22.16 14.14 -17.01
CA ARG A 160 22.07 13.28 -15.82
C ARG A 160 22.64 11.90 -16.08
#